data_AF-A0A367ITZ0-F1
#
_entry.id   AF-A0A367ITZ0-F1
#
_cell.length_a   1.000
_cell.length_b   1.000
_cell.length_c   1.000
_cell.angle_alpha   90.00
_cell.angle_beta   90.00
_cell.angle_gamma   90.00
#
_symmetry.space_group_name_H-M   'P 1'
#
loop_
_entity.id
_entity.type
_entity.pdbx_description
1 polymer ?
#
loop_
_entity_poly.entity_id
_entity_poly.type
_entity_poly.pdbx_seq_one_letter_code
_entity_poly.pdbx_strand_id
1 'polypeptide(L)'
;IQLNHTLSNLLPPPGYNRQRPHVFAIQQSDGGVYLFQTVTGEQAYEWVSTCNYWAARTSKEGLPGGVGNMEYGWGHCLDDVVIDLDALDLTSAHNFYLQDPDSVMVNEWIPPSASMVSSTLAEREQFELLSKHLRELNNEINEHRDRKNKLIVKFPSKCHNYSQVITNWETRAHYLLHEIIKYQNYCDALEKSLEHKPLEPDNTEKLIYQTSQLDLFKEINQELHFNKSFL
;
A
#
# COMPACT_ATOMS: atom_id res chain seq x y z
N ILE A 1 21.85 8.13 -5.68
CA ILE A 1 20.50 7.51 -5.72
C ILE A 1 19.52 8.58 -5.31
N GLN A 2 18.49 8.82 -6.11
CA GLN A 2 17.40 9.73 -5.73
C GLN A 2 16.49 8.96 -4.75
N LEU A 3 16.19 9.57 -3.60
CA LEU A 3 15.40 8.94 -2.53
C LEU A 3 13.90 9.23 -2.64
N ASN A 4 13.48 9.91 -3.70
CA ASN A 4 12.06 10.22 -3.92
C ASN A 4 11.30 8.90 -4.07
N HIS A 5 10.30 8.71 -3.21
CA HIS A 5 9.47 7.51 -3.14
C HIS A 5 10.24 6.20 -2.90
N THR A 6 11.44 6.27 -2.32
CA THR A 6 12.17 5.06 -1.93
C THR A 6 11.74 4.56 -0.57
N LEU A 7 11.74 3.25 -0.38
CA LEU A 7 11.56 2.62 0.93
C LEU A 7 12.80 1.79 1.28
N SER A 8 13.38 2.07 2.44
CA SER A 8 14.56 1.36 2.94
C SER A 8 14.17 0.36 4.02
N ASN A 9 14.69 -0.86 3.92
CA ASN A 9 14.41 -1.94 4.86
C ASN A 9 15.68 -2.74 5.20
N LEU A 10 15.77 -3.22 6.43
CA LEU A 10 16.78 -4.20 6.83
C LEU A 10 16.42 -5.58 6.30
N LEU A 11 17.41 -6.36 5.88
CA LEU A 11 17.17 -7.76 5.56
C LEU A 11 17.03 -8.57 6.86
N PRO A 12 16.01 -9.44 6.98
CA PRO A 12 15.85 -10.30 8.15
C PRO A 12 17.04 -11.26 8.26
N PRO A 13 17.38 -11.75 9.48
CA PRO A 13 18.46 -12.72 9.67
C PRO A 13 18.28 -13.95 8.75
N PRO A 14 19.33 -14.41 8.05
CA PRO A 14 20.77 -14.14 8.23
C PRO A 14 21.32 -12.92 7.47
N GLY A 15 20.47 -11.98 7.04
CA GLY A 15 20.85 -10.88 6.16
C GLY A 15 20.83 -11.35 4.69
N TYR A 16 21.81 -10.92 3.89
CA TYR A 16 21.91 -11.38 2.50
C TYR A 16 22.47 -12.81 2.43
N ASN A 17 23.55 -13.06 3.17
CA ASN A 17 24.10 -14.39 3.39
C ASN A 17 24.98 -14.39 4.66
N ARG A 18 25.47 -15.56 5.10
CA ARG A 18 26.32 -15.68 6.30
C ARG A 18 27.61 -14.84 6.26
N GLN A 19 28.09 -14.48 5.07
CA GLN A 19 29.29 -13.65 4.89
C GLN A 19 28.97 -12.15 4.84
N ARG A 20 27.71 -11.78 4.59
CA ARG A 20 27.19 -10.42 4.47
C ARG A 20 25.92 -10.29 5.31
N PRO A 21 26.03 -10.37 6.65
CA PRO A 21 24.88 -10.34 7.54
C PRO A 21 24.27 -8.94 7.70
N HIS A 22 25.06 -7.89 7.49
CA HIS A 22 24.64 -6.50 7.67
C HIS A 22 24.37 -5.87 6.32
N VAL A 23 23.19 -6.13 5.78
CA VAL A 23 22.74 -5.60 4.49
C VAL A 23 21.39 -4.94 4.67
N PHE A 24 21.23 -3.77 4.04
CA PHE A 24 19.93 -3.12 3.90
C PHE A 24 19.60 -2.94 2.41
N ALA A 25 18.31 -2.88 2.12
CA ALA A 25 17.78 -2.67 0.79
C ALA A 25 17.17 -1.27 0.69
N ILE A 26 17.37 -0.61 -0.44
CA ILE A 26 16.58 0.57 -0.86
C ILE A 26 15.77 0.14 -2.09
N GLN A 27 14.45 0.15 -1.96
CA GLN A 27 13.53 -0.09 -3.06
C GLN A 27 13.10 1.26 -3.65
N GLN A 28 13.21 1.40 -4.98
CA GLN A 28 12.81 2.57 -5.74
C GLN A 28 11.36 2.47 -6.23
N SER A 29 10.79 3.59 -6.65
CA SER A 29 9.42 3.70 -7.16
C SER A 29 9.19 3.03 -8.50
N ASP A 30 10.25 2.73 -9.26
CA ASP A 30 10.21 2.00 -10.53
C ASP A 30 10.36 0.48 -10.35
N GLY A 31 10.44 -0.01 -9.11
CA GLY A 31 10.66 -1.42 -8.79
C GLY A 31 12.13 -1.83 -8.69
N GLY A 32 13.09 -0.92 -8.92
CA GLY A 32 14.50 -1.18 -8.72
C GLY A 32 14.85 -1.43 -7.25
N VAL A 33 15.73 -2.38 -6.95
CA VAL A 33 16.19 -2.68 -5.59
C VAL A 33 17.71 -2.63 -5.52
N TYR A 34 18.24 -1.80 -4.61
CA TYR A 34 19.66 -1.66 -4.35
C TYR A 34 20.01 -2.23 -2.98
N LEU A 35 21.06 -3.05 -2.92
CA LEU A 35 21.54 -3.65 -1.68
C LEU A 35 22.85 -2.98 -1.25
N PHE A 36 22.92 -2.60 0.03
CA PHE A 36 24.08 -1.95 0.64
C PHE A 36 24.56 -2.79 1.81
N GLN A 37 25.86 -3.08 1.83
CA GLN A 37 26.49 -3.77 2.95
C GLN A 37 27.14 -2.75 3.89
N THR A 38 26.94 -2.93 5.18
CA THR A 38 27.57 -2.16 6.25
C THR A 38 28.49 -3.03 7.10
N VAL A 39 29.21 -2.40 8.02
CA VAL A 39 30.14 -3.10 8.92
C VAL A 39 29.41 -3.73 10.10
N THR A 40 28.35 -3.08 10.60
CA THR A 40 27.56 -3.53 11.75
C THR A 40 26.06 -3.40 11.49
N GLY A 41 25.26 -4.14 12.27
CA GLY A 41 23.80 -4.04 12.23
C GLY A 41 23.29 -2.66 12.66
N GLU A 42 23.96 -2.02 13.61
CA GLU A 42 23.65 -0.66 14.06
C GLU A 42 23.81 0.35 12.91
N GLN A 43 24.92 0.29 12.18
CA GLN A 43 25.12 1.14 11.00
C GLN A 43 24.03 0.89 9.94
N ALA A 44 23.64 -0.37 9.72
CA ALA A 44 22.57 -0.67 8.77
C ALA A 44 21.25 -0.01 9.21
N TYR A 45 20.92 -0.08 10.50
CA TYR A 45 19.72 0.55 11.06
C TYR A 45 19.75 2.09 10.93
N GLU A 46 20.89 2.71 11.24
CA GLU A 46 21.08 4.16 11.08
C GLU A 46 20.93 4.61 9.63
N TRP A 47 21.51 3.86 8.68
CA TRP A 47 21.37 4.15 7.25
C TRP A 47 19.91 4.01 6.79
N VAL A 48 19.21 2.94 7.21
CA VAL A 48 17.79 2.75 6.90
C VAL A 48 16.94 3.90 7.42
N SER A 49 17.13 4.27 8.70
CA SER A 49 16.42 5.39 9.32
C SER A 49 16.69 6.71 8.58
N THR A 50 17.95 6.99 8.26
CA THR A 50 18.36 8.20 7.54
C THR A 50 17.76 8.25 6.13
N CYS A 51 17.82 7.16 5.38
CA CYS A 51 17.24 7.10 4.04
C CYS A 51 15.72 7.30 4.06
N ASN A 52 15.02 6.66 4.99
CA ASN A 52 13.57 6.81 5.13
C ASN A 52 13.17 8.23 5.56
N TYR A 53 13.94 8.87 6.44
CA TYR A 53 13.74 10.27 6.80
C TYR A 53 13.87 11.20 5.57
N TRP A 54 14.95 11.07 4.80
CA TRP A 54 15.13 11.91 3.62
C TRP A 54 14.11 11.61 2.52
N ALA A 55 13.73 10.35 2.33
CA ALA A 55 12.64 9.98 1.44
C ALA A 55 11.32 10.61 1.87
N ALA A 56 11.01 10.63 3.17
CA ALA A 56 9.83 11.29 3.71
C ALA A 56 9.88 12.82 3.52
N ARG A 57 11.06 13.44 3.63
CA ARG A 57 11.24 14.89 3.41
C ARG A 57 11.11 15.29 1.95
N THR A 58 11.48 14.43 1.00
CA THR A 58 11.49 14.79 -0.42
C THR A 58 10.27 14.30 -1.19
N SER A 59 9.61 13.21 -0.76
CA SER A 59 8.48 12.62 -1.50
C SER A 59 7.22 13.48 -1.41
N LYS A 60 6.37 13.42 -2.45
CA LYS A 60 5.04 14.04 -2.46
C LYS A 60 4.01 13.06 -2.98
N GLU A 61 2.80 13.10 -2.46
CA GLU A 61 1.67 12.42 -3.10
C GLU A 61 1.54 12.84 -4.58
N GLY A 62 1.12 11.91 -5.44
CA GLY A 62 0.81 12.23 -6.83
C GLY A 62 -0.33 13.26 -6.90
N LEU A 63 -0.36 14.08 -7.94
CA LEU A 63 -1.45 15.05 -8.11
C LEU A 63 -2.79 14.32 -8.17
N PRO A 64 -3.77 14.66 -7.31
CA PRO A 64 -5.12 14.11 -7.41
C PRO A 64 -5.69 14.49 -8.78
N GLY A 65 -6.12 13.48 -9.55
CA GLY A 65 -6.59 13.66 -10.93
C GLY A 65 -5.56 13.35 -12.02
N GLY A 66 -4.37 12.86 -11.67
CA GLY A 66 -3.50 12.17 -12.63
C GLY A 66 -4.20 10.92 -13.16
N VAL A 67 -4.65 10.98 -14.41
CA VAL A 67 -5.35 9.89 -15.10
C VAL A 67 -4.39 8.72 -15.34
N GLY A 68 -4.17 7.88 -14.33
CA GLY A 68 -3.69 6.51 -14.51
C GLY A 68 -4.90 5.62 -14.80
N ASN A 69 -4.91 5.00 -15.98
CA ASN A 69 -5.98 4.15 -16.54
C ASN A 69 -7.38 4.45 -15.95
N MET A 70 -7.94 5.60 -16.34
CA MET A 70 -9.28 6.10 -15.98
C MET A 70 -10.27 4.93 -15.90
N GLU A 71 -10.79 4.67 -14.70
CA GLU A 71 -11.90 3.73 -14.44
C GLU A 71 -11.65 2.21 -14.54
N TYR A 72 -10.42 1.76 -14.28
CA TYR A 72 -10.15 0.43 -13.70
C TYR A 72 -10.67 -0.81 -14.43
N GLY A 73 -11.23 -0.74 -15.64
CA GLY A 73 -11.93 -1.89 -16.25
C GLY A 73 -13.22 -2.33 -15.50
N TRP A 74 -13.55 -1.74 -14.34
CA TRP A 74 -14.77 -1.99 -13.57
C TRP A 74 -15.55 -0.75 -13.12
N GLY A 75 -15.05 0.47 -13.36
CA GLY A 75 -15.53 1.74 -12.78
C GLY A 75 -17.01 1.78 -12.38
N HIS A 76 -17.86 2.33 -13.24
CA HIS A 76 -19.31 2.33 -13.06
C HIS A 76 -19.95 0.96 -13.29
N CYS A 77 -19.18 -0.06 -13.69
CA CYS A 77 -19.72 -1.39 -13.93
C CYS A 77 -20.13 -2.09 -12.63
N LEU A 78 -19.79 -1.59 -11.44
CA LEU A 78 -20.30 -2.16 -10.19
C LEU A 78 -21.50 -1.39 -9.60
N ASP A 79 -21.92 -0.30 -10.23
CA ASP A 79 -22.98 0.56 -9.70
C ASP A 79 -24.37 -0.06 -9.87
N ASP A 80 -24.54 -0.92 -10.88
CA ASP A 80 -25.74 -1.72 -11.09
C ASP A 80 -25.82 -2.94 -10.15
N VAL A 81 -24.75 -3.22 -9.38
CA VAL A 81 -24.69 -4.35 -8.46
C VAL A 81 -25.34 -3.99 -7.12
N VAL A 82 -26.60 -4.39 -6.97
CA VAL A 82 -27.32 -4.36 -5.69
C VAL A 82 -27.12 -5.71 -4.99
N ILE A 83 -26.35 -5.72 -3.91
CA ILE A 83 -26.24 -6.88 -3.02
C ILE A 83 -27.30 -6.71 -1.94
N ASP A 84 -28.39 -7.46 -2.02
CA ASP A 84 -29.34 -7.56 -0.92
C ASP A 84 -28.72 -8.45 0.18
N LEU A 85 -28.30 -7.83 1.27
CA LEU A 85 -27.67 -8.50 2.41
C LEU A 85 -28.64 -9.46 3.14
N ASP A 86 -29.95 -9.31 2.96
CA ASP A 86 -31.00 -10.11 3.62
C ASP A 86 -31.50 -11.27 2.74
N ALA A 87 -31.07 -11.37 1.49
CA ALA A 87 -31.43 -12.47 0.60
C ALA A 87 -30.63 -13.73 0.97
N LEU A 88 -31.26 -14.61 1.75
CA LEU A 88 -30.76 -15.91 2.24
C LEU A 88 -30.24 -16.89 1.17
N ASP A 89 -30.27 -16.55 -0.12
CA ASP A 89 -29.78 -17.38 -1.21
C ASP A 89 -29.07 -16.53 -2.29
N LEU A 90 -27.73 -16.55 -2.27
CA LEU A 90 -26.85 -16.00 -3.32
C LEU A 90 -27.13 -16.62 -4.71
N THR A 91 -27.88 -17.72 -4.76
CA THR A 91 -28.24 -18.45 -5.99
C THR A 91 -29.46 -17.87 -6.71
N SER A 92 -30.32 -17.11 -6.00
CA SER A 92 -31.51 -16.44 -6.59
C SER A 92 -31.21 -15.07 -7.21
N ALA A 93 -29.98 -14.55 -7.08
CA ALA A 93 -29.51 -13.30 -7.67
C ALA A 93 -29.26 -13.39 -9.20
N HIS A 94 -29.98 -14.27 -9.91
CA HIS A 94 -29.67 -14.58 -11.30
C HIS A 94 -30.05 -13.50 -12.32
N ASN A 95 -30.56 -12.33 -11.94
CA ASN A 95 -30.89 -11.26 -12.91
C ASN A 95 -31.00 -9.86 -12.26
N PHE A 96 -29.90 -9.13 -12.06
CA PHE A 96 -30.02 -7.68 -11.81
C PHE A 96 -28.86 -6.82 -12.35
N TYR A 97 -27.99 -7.35 -13.23
CA TYR A 97 -27.04 -6.50 -13.97
C TYR A 97 -27.68 -6.02 -15.25
N LEU A 98 -27.62 -4.71 -15.49
CA LEU A 98 -28.13 -4.09 -16.71
C LEU A 98 -27.25 -4.43 -17.93
N GLN A 99 -26.01 -4.85 -17.68
CA GLN A 99 -25.01 -5.16 -18.69
C GLN A 99 -24.41 -6.56 -18.48
N ASP A 100 -24.30 -7.30 -19.58
CA ASP A 100 -23.63 -8.60 -19.64
C ASP A 100 -22.16 -8.49 -19.18
N PRO A 101 -21.71 -9.30 -18.20
CA PRO A 101 -20.34 -9.28 -17.69
C PRO A 101 -19.27 -9.50 -18.76
N ASP A 102 -19.54 -10.31 -19.78
CA ASP A 102 -18.58 -10.59 -20.87
C ASP A 102 -18.55 -9.47 -21.91
N SER A 103 -19.54 -8.58 -21.92
CA SER A 103 -19.57 -7.38 -22.75
C SER A 103 -18.76 -6.20 -22.16
N VAL A 104 -18.24 -6.34 -20.93
CA VAL A 104 -17.40 -5.32 -20.29
C VAL A 104 -15.97 -5.45 -20.80
N MET A 105 -15.41 -4.35 -21.34
CA MET A 105 -13.99 -4.31 -21.69
C MET A 105 -13.15 -4.09 -20.42
N VAL A 106 -12.41 -5.13 -20.05
CA VAL A 106 -11.54 -5.11 -18.88
C VAL A 106 -10.12 -4.76 -19.30
N ASN A 107 -9.60 -3.65 -18.78
CA ASN A 107 -8.22 -3.23 -19.00
C ASN A 107 -7.31 -3.71 -17.86
N GLU A 108 -6.03 -3.97 -18.16
CA GLU A 108 -5.01 -4.24 -17.14
C GLU A 108 -4.86 -3.04 -16.19
N TRP A 109 -4.80 -3.32 -14.89
CA TRP A 109 -4.55 -2.30 -13.88
C TRP A 109 -3.06 -2.00 -13.80
N ILE A 110 -2.71 -0.71 -13.88
CA ILE A 110 -1.33 -0.24 -13.82
C ILE A 110 -1.23 0.77 -12.67
N PRO A 111 -0.22 0.67 -11.79
CA PRO A 111 -0.04 1.61 -10.69
C PRO A 111 0.21 3.03 -11.21
N PRO A 112 -0.32 4.05 -10.51
CA PRO A 112 -0.07 5.44 -10.89
C PRO A 112 1.42 5.78 -10.71
N SER A 113 1.94 6.59 -11.64
CA SER A 113 3.34 7.01 -11.59
C SER A 113 3.60 7.95 -10.42
N ALA A 114 4.66 7.67 -9.66
CA ALA A 114 5.08 8.49 -8.53
C ALA A 114 5.59 9.88 -9.00
N SER A 115 5.35 10.91 -8.19
CA SER A 115 5.81 12.26 -8.49
C SER A 115 7.31 12.38 -8.23
N MET A 116 8.08 12.70 -9.26
CA MET A 116 9.52 12.97 -9.09
C MET A 116 9.83 14.38 -8.60
N VAL A 117 8.80 15.22 -8.38
CA VAL A 117 8.95 16.59 -7.88
C VAL A 117 9.16 16.58 -6.37
N SER A 118 10.34 17.03 -5.93
CA SER A 118 10.68 17.08 -4.51
C SER A 118 9.84 18.06 -3.71
N SER A 119 9.62 17.73 -2.43
CA SER A 119 8.98 18.62 -1.47
C SER A 119 9.80 19.84 -1.12
N THR A 120 9.08 20.97 -1.03
CA THR A 120 9.57 22.28 -0.59
C THR A 120 8.95 22.66 0.75
N LEU A 121 8.10 21.79 1.33
CA LEU A 121 7.38 22.04 2.58
C LEU A 121 8.32 21.97 3.78
N ALA A 122 7.98 22.73 4.83
CA ALA A 122 8.64 22.57 6.13
C ALA A 122 8.41 21.16 6.69
N GLU A 123 9.26 20.73 7.63
CA GLU A 123 9.21 19.38 8.21
C GLU A 123 7.84 19.04 8.82
N ARG A 124 7.26 19.98 9.57
CA ARG A 124 5.94 19.80 10.19
C ARG A 124 4.81 19.76 9.16
N GLU A 125 4.82 20.68 8.19
CA GLU A 125 3.83 20.70 7.10
C GLU A 125 3.92 19.43 6.24
N GLN A 126 5.13 18.93 6.02
CA GLN A 126 5.34 17.67 5.32
C GLN A 126 4.74 16.49 6.08
N PHE A 127 4.95 16.42 7.40
CA PHE A 127 4.33 15.39 8.23
C PHE A 127 2.79 15.44 8.17
N GLU A 128 2.21 16.63 8.27
CA GLU A 128 0.75 16.82 8.18
C GLU A 128 0.21 16.41 6.81
N LEU A 129 0.91 16.76 5.71
CA LEU A 129 0.56 16.33 4.36
C LEU A 129 0.59 14.80 4.22
N LEU A 130 1.69 14.16 4.61
CA LEU A 130 1.85 12.71 4.50
C LEU A 130 0.86 11.96 5.39
N SER A 131 0.57 12.48 6.58
CA SER A 131 -0.43 11.92 7.51
C SER A 131 -1.85 12.02 6.96
N LYS A 132 -2.16 13.11 6.24
CA LYS A 132 -3.42 13.23 5.51
C LYS A 132 -3.50 12.19 4.39
N HIS A 133 -2.46 12.09 3.56
CA HIS A 133 -2.39 11.11 2.48
C HIS A 133 -2.53 9.66 2.98
N LEU A 134 -1.86 9.33 4.10
CA LEU A 134 -1.98 8.01 4.72
C LEU A 134 -3.42 7.69 5.14
N ARG A 135 -4.17 8.67 5.66
CA ARG A 135 -5.60 8.47 5.98
C ARG A 135 -6.42 8.22 4.71
N GLU A 136 -6.13 8.93 3.63
CA GLU A 136 -6.80 8.73 2.34
C GLU A 136 -6.54 7.32 1.79
N LEU A 137 -5.28 6.85 1.81
CA LEU A 137 -4.94 5.47 1.41
C LEU A 137 -5.64 4.41 2.27
N ASN A 138 -5.74 4.64 3.59
CA ASN A 138 -6.46 3.73 4.49
C ASN A 138 -7.96 3.68 4.17
N ASN A 139 -8.57 4.80 3.79
CA ASN A 139 -9.96 4.80 3.32
C ASN A 139 -10.08 4.06 1.98
N GLU A 140 -9.15 4.30 1.04
CA GLU A 140 -9.16 3.68 -0.28
C GLU A 140 -9.04 2.14 -0.22
N ILE A 141 -8.18 1.59 0.65
CA ILE A 141 -8.07 0.13 0.81
C ILE A 141 -9.35 -0.48 1.38
N ASN A 142 -10.05 0.21 2.28
CA ASN A 142 -11.33 -0.25 2.82
C ASN A 142 -12.41 -0.27 1.73
N GLU A 143 -12.55 0.82 0.97
CA GLU A 143 -13.46 0.84 -0.18
C GLU A 143 -13.12 -0.23 -1.23
N HIS A 144 -11.82 -0.48 -1.45
CA HIS A 144 -11.35 -1.51 -2.38
C HIS A 144 -11.75 -2.93 -1.93
N ARG A 145 -11.70 -3.20 -0.62
CA ARG A 145 -12.15 -4.46 -0.02
C ARG A 145 -13.66 -4.65 -0.20
N ASP A 146 -14.46 -3.62 0.07
CA ASP A 146 -15.93 -3.69 -0.05
C ASP A 146 -16.40 -4.00 -1.48
N ARG A 147 -15.65 -3.55 -2.49
CA ARG A 147 -15.95 -3.83 -3.91
C ARG A 147 -15.74 -5.30 -4.30
N LYS A 148 -14.98 -6.09 -3.53
CA LYS A 148 -14.68 -7.49 -3.86
C LYS A 148 -15.94 -8.33 -4.02
N ASN A 149 -16.89 -8.18 -3.10
CA ASN A 149 -18.15 -8.92 -3.16
C ASN A 149 -18.91 -8.57 -4.43
N LYS A 150 -19.03 -7.29 -4.77
CA LYS A 150 -19.69 -6.83 -6.00
C LYS A 150 -19.03 -7.41 -7.26
N LEU A 151 -17.69 -7.48 -7.28
CA LEU A 151 -16.94 -8.08 -8.39
C LEU A 151 -17.23 -9.57 -8.55
N ILE A 152 -17.28 -10.34 -7.45
CA ILE A 152 -17.54 -11.79 -7.50
C ILE A 152 -18.97 -12.07 -7.99
N VAL A 153 -19.95 -11.27 -7.56
CA VAL A 153 -21.33 -11.47 -8.04
C VAL A 153 -21.47 -11.05 -9.51
N LYS A 154 -20.84 -9.95 -9.94
CA LYS A 154 -20.88 -9.49 -11.35
C LYS A 154 -20.08 -10.36 -12.31
N PHE A 155 -18.92 -10.84 -11.88
CA PHE A 155 -18.03 -11.68 -12.67
C PHE A 155 -17.91 -13.04 -11.99
N PRO A 156 -18.83 -13.99 -12.25
CA PRO A 156 -18.71 -15.36 -11.75
C PRO A 156 -17.50 -16.06 -12.36
N SER A 157 -16.98 -17.11 -11.70
CA SER A 157 -15.79 -17.86 -12.12
C SER A 157 -15.83 -18.46 -13.55
N LYS A 158 -17.01 -18.51 -14.17
CA LYS A 158 -17.21 -19.02 -15.54
C LYS A 158 -17.12 -17.94 -16.62
N CYS A 159 -17.15 -16.65 -16.26
CA CYS A 159 -17.07 -15.56 -17.24
C CYS A 159 -15.63 -15.40 -17.75
N HIS A 160 -15.49 -14.92 -18.99
CA HIS A 160 -14.18 -14.76 -19.63
C HIS A 160 -13.32 -13.76 -18.85
N ASN A 161 -13.95 -12.69 -18.37
CA ASN A 161 -13.30 -11.59 -17.69
C ASN A 161 -12.84 -11.92 -16.26
N TYR A 162 -13.33 -13.00 -15.64
CA TYR A 162 -13.12 -13.32 -14.21
C TYR A 162 -11.65 -13.26 -13.80
N SER A 163 -10.78 -13.96 -14.54
CA SER A 163 -9.36 -14.05 -14.18
C SER A 163 -8.70 -12.67 -14.15
N GLN A 164 -8.98 -11.82 -15.14
CA GLN A 164 -8.40 -10.49 -15.23
C GLN A 164 -8.95 -9.57 -14.14
N VAL A 165 -10.25 -9.72 -13.80
CA VAL A 165 -10.90 -9.03 -12.67
C VAL A 165 -10.17 -9.27 -11.37
N ILE A 166 -9.98 -10.53 -11.03
CA ILE A 166 -9.37 -10.91 -9.77
C ILE A 166 -7.89 -10.48 -9.73
N THR A 167 -7.13 -10.72 -10.80
CA THR A 167 -5.72 -10.30 -10.86
C THR A 167 -5.54 -8.80 -10.71
N ASN A 168 -6.37 -7.98 -11.35
CA ASN A 168 -6.30 -6.54 -11.21
C ASN A 168 -6.71 -6.07 -9.81
N TRP A 169 -7.74 -6.70 -9.20
CA TRP A 169 -8.12 -6.42 -7.83
C TRP A 169 -6.95 -6.73 -6.87
N GLU A 170 -6.33 -7.90 -6.99
CA GLU A 170 -5.15 -8.28 -6.19
C GLU A 170 -3.98 -7.33 -6.40
N THR A 171 -3.66 -6.98 -7.65
CA THR A 171 -2.56 -6.08 -7.99
C THR A 171 -2.75 -4.70 -7.36
N ARG A 172 -3.98 -4.15 -7.41
CA ARG A 172 -4.30 -2.88 -6.76
C ARG A 172 -4.24 -2.99 -5.23
N ALA A 173 -4.77 -4.06 -4.64
CA ALA A 173 -4.66 -4.29 -3.20
C ALA A 173 -3.19 -4.31 -2.74
N HIS A 174 -2.32 -5.03 -3.48
CA HIS A 174 -0.88 -5.05 -3.22
C HIS A 174 -0.26 -3.65 -3.30
N TYR A 175 -0.61 -2.87 -4.32
CA TYR A 175 -0.12 -1.50 -4.44
C TYR A 175 -0.55 -0.61 -3.27
N LEU A 176 -1.84 -0.61 -2.92
CA LEU A 176 -2.36 0.21 -1.83
C LEU A 176 -1.70 -0.14 -0.50
N LEU A 177 -1.54 -1.43 -0.21
CA LEU A 177 -0.86 -1.90 0.99
C LEU A 177 0.60 -1.46 1.02
N HIS A 178 1.30 -1.58 -0.11
CA HIS A 178 2.68 -1.11 -0.22
C HIS A 178 2.80 0.41 0.01
N GLU A 179 1.89 1.21 -0.55
CA GLU A 179 1.84 2.65 -0.31
C GLU A 179 1.56 2.95 1.17
N ILE A 180 0.59 2.27 1.80
CA ILE A 180 0.29 2.44 3.22
C ILE A 180 1.54 2.19 4.09
N ILE A 181 2.24 1.08 3.88
CA ILE A 181 3.46 0.76 4.62
C ILE A 181 4.53 1.84 4.42
N LYS A 182 4.71 2.29 3.18
CA LYS A 182 5.67 3.35 2.85
C LYS A 182 5.35 4.67 3.56
N TYR A 183 4.10 5.13 3.48
CA TYR A 183 3.70 6.40 4.09
C TYR A 183 3.60 6.33 5.62
N GLN A 184 3.27 5.16 6.20
CA GLN A 184 3.44 4.92 7.64
C GLN A 184 4.90 5.12 8.04
N ASN A 185 5.83 4.46 7.34
CA ASN A 185 7.25 4.59 7.63
C ASN A 185 7.77 6.03 7.51
N TYR A 186 7.26 6.78 6.52
CA TYR A 186 7.58 8.20 6.38
C TYR A 186 7.04 9.05 7.52
N CYS A 187 5.79 8.82 7.94
CA CYS A 187 5.21 9.51 9.08
C CYS A 187 6.02 9.22 10.35
N ASP A 188 6.32 7.95 10.63
CA ASP A 188 7.12 7.53 11.77
C ASP A 188 8.52 8.18 11.78
N ALA A 189 9.17 8.28 10.61
CA ALA A 189 10.50 8.88 10.49
C ALA A 189 10.48 10.39 10.77
N LEU A 190 9.45 11.09 10.28
CA LEU A 190 9.28 12.53 10.54
C LEU A 190 8.85 12.79 11.98
N GLU A 191 7.95 11.98 12.54
CA GLU A 191 7.50 12.10 13.92
C GLU A 191 8.66 11.97 14.91
N LYS A 192 9.50 10.93 14.76
CA LYS A 192 10.72 10.75 15.58
C LYS A 192 11.66 11.95 15.51
N SER A 193 11.83 12.53 14.33
CA SER A 193 12.66 13.73 14.13
C SER A 193 12.07 14.96 14.83
N LEU A 194 10.74 15.12 14.76
CA LEU A 194 10.02 16.21 15.41
C LEU A 194 10.05 16.10 16.94
N GLU A 195 9.98 14.88 17.49
CA GLU A 195 10.11 14.62 18.93
C GLU A 195 11.52 14.90 19.46
N HIS A 196 12.56 14.64 18.66
CA HIS A 196 13.96 14.83 19.06
C HIS A 196 14.44 16.29 18.93
N LYS A 197 13.61 17.20 18.42
CA LYS A 197 13.88 18.64 18.50
C LYS A 197 13.72 19.05 19.96
N PRO A 198 14.77 19.56 20.64
CA PRO A 198 14.69 19.90 22.06
C PRO A 198 13.67 21.03 22.24
N LEU A 199 12.47 20.65 22.66
CA LEU A 199 11.61 21.53 23.43
C LEU A 199 12.20 21.58 24.84
N GLU A 200 12.28 22.79 25.38
CA GLU A 200 12.55 23.10 26.79
C GLU A 200 12.01 22.03 27.76
N PRO A 201 12.69 21.79 28.90
CA PRO A 201 12.41 20.63 29.73
C PRO A 201 11.03 20.77 30.37
N ASP A 202 10.05 20.01 29.88
CA ASP A 202 8.91 19.65 30.72
C ASP A 202 8.44 18.22 30.45
N ASN A 203 8.11 17.55 31.55
CA ASN A 203 7.76 16.15 31.65
C ASN A 203 6.57 15.81 30.76
N THR A 204 6.69 14.81 29.89
CA THR A 204 5.52 14.05 29.46
C THR A 204 5.88 12.61 29.12
N GLU A 205 5.03 11.71 29.60
CA GLU A 205 5.23 10.28 29.69
C GLU A 205 5.44 9.62 28.32
N LYS A 206 6.42 8.71 28.26
CA LYS A 206 6.73 7.88 27.10
C LYS A 206 5.55 6.95 26.78
N LEU A 207 4.81 7.24 25.71
CA LEU A 207 3.94 6.26 25.07
C LEU A 207 4.81 5.33 24.20
N ILE A 208 5.04 4.13 24.72
CA ILE A 208 5.65 3.03 23.96
C ILE A 208 4.59 2.51 22.98
N TYR A 209 4.65 2.94 21.73
CA TYR A 209 3.90 2.28 20.66
C TYR A 209 4.66 1.03 20.21
N GLN A 210 4.06 -0.14 20.46
CA GLN A 210 4.49 -1.41 19.89
C GLN A 210 4.25 -1.37 18.38
N THR A 211 5.32 -1.24 17.61
CA THR A 211 5.33 -1.43 16.15
C THR A 211 4.85 -2.85 15.79
N SER A 212 3.59 -3.00 15.38
CA SER A 212 2.98 -4.24 14.86
C SER A 212 3.22 -4.43 13.35
N GLN A 213 4.41 -4.12 12.85
CA GLN A 213 4.80 -4.34 11.44
C GLN A 213 4.77 -5.82 11.02
N LEU A 214 4.75 -6.76 11.98
CA LEU A 214 4.79 -8.20 11.73
C LEU A 214 3.42 -8.86 11.54
N ASP A 215 2.30 -8.18 11.88
CA ASP A 215 0.98 -8.81 11.86
C ASP A 215 0.21 -8.55 10.56
N LEU A 216 0.35 -7.39 9.92
CA LEU A 216 -0.35 -7.09 8.66
C LEU A 216 0.06 -8.03 7.51
N PHE A 217 1.36 -8.31 7.35
CA PHE A 217 1.84 -9.21 6.30
C PHE A 217 1.39 -10.67 6.53
N LYS A 218 1.19 -11.07 7.80
CA LYS A 218 0.65 -12.38 8.17
C LYS A 218 -0.86 -12.46 7.96
N GLU A 219 -1.61 -11.41 8.33
CA GLU A 219 -3.06 -11.32 8.08
C GLU A 219 -3.38 -11.38 6.58
N ILE A 220 -2.61 -10.67 5.74
CA ILE A 220 -2.79 -10.69 4.28
C ILE A 220 -2.56 -12.09 3.70
N ASN A 221 -1.49 -12.79 4.12
CA ASN A 221 -1.27 -14.15 3.67
C ASN A 221 -2.34 -15.12 4.20
N GLN A 222 -2.87 -14.89 5.41
CA GLN A 222 -3.95 -15.70 5.97
C GLN A 222 -5.27 -15.52 5.21
N GLU A 223 -5.66 -14.30 4.83
CA GLU A 223 -6.87 -14.05 4.03
C GLU A 223 -6.76 -14.57 2.59
N LEU A 224 -5.56 -14.52 1.99
CA LEU A 224 -5.29 -15.11 0.69
C LEU A 224 -5.33 -16.65 0.72
N HIS A 225 -4.87 -17.28 1.82
CA HIS A 225 -4.93 -18.73 1.98
C HIS A 225 -6.33 -19.24 2.36
N PHE A 226 -7.15 -18.48 3.09
CA PHE A 226 -8.50 -18.91 3.49
C PHE A 226 -9.43 -19.14 2.28
N ASN A 227 -9.18 -18.46 1.15
CA ASN A 227 -9.97 -18.59 -0.07
C ASN A 227 -9.52 -19.74 -1.00
N LYS A 228 -8.42 -20.45 -0.70
CA LYS A 228 -8.08 -21.72 -1.37
C LYS A 228 -8.85 -22.92 -0.81
N SER A 229 -9.53 -22.75 0.33
CA SER A 229 -10.27 -23.83 1.02
C SER A 229 -11.75 -23.92 0.64
N PHE A 230 -12.23 -23.07 -0.28
CA PHE A 230 -13.60 -23.06 -0.79
C PHE A 230 -13.69 -23.34 -2.32
N LEU A 231 -12.64 -23.92 -2.90
CA LEU A 231 -12.68 -24.63 -4.19
C LEU A 231 -12.70 -26.14 -3.93
#